data_AF-A0A0D0BPJ6-F1
#
_entry.id   AF-A0A0D0BPJ6-F1
#
_cell.length_a   1.000
_cell.length_b   1.000
_cell.length_c   1.000
_cell.angle_alpha   90.00
_cell.angle_beta   90.00
_cell.angle_gamma   90.00
#
_symmetry.space_group_name_H-M   'P 1'
#
loop_
_entity.id
_entity.type
_entity.pdbx_description
1 polymer ?
#
loop_
_entity_poly.entity_id
_entity_poly.type
_entity_poly.pdbx_seq_one_letter_code
_entity_poly.pdbx_strand_id
1 'polypeptide(L)'
;MSILHSTPSLEELSIIDSLITANSKSPITTTFISSLQRLRQDGIYTQVLVPPLRSLSLEYKGKAFDDAAFVTMISSRWLPDPVYAATVGVDCIRSVDLTFLSCPVDKTVYQPLRYLDGMGLMVVIAGVKAPNSA
;
A
#
# COMPACT_ATOMS: atom_id res chain seq x y z
N MET A 1 2.93 -15.54 -15.14
CA MET A 1 4.04 -14.85 -14.45
C MET A 1 3.68 -13.37 -14.37
N SER A 2 3.79 -12.75 -13.19
CA SER A 2 3.56 -11.30 -13.01
C SER A 2 4.87 -10.55 -13.24
N ILE A 3 4.80 -9.35 -13.84
CA ILE A 3 5.97 -8.47 -14.07
C ILE A 3 6.73 -8.16 -12.77
N LEU A 4 6.02 -8.12 -11.65
CA LEU A 4 6.59 -7.84 -10.33
C LEU A 4 7.50 -8.98 -9.81
N HIS A 5 7.36 -10.20 -10.32
CA HIS A 5 8.32 -11.28 -10.01
C HIS A 5 9.63 -11.14 -10.80
N SER A 6 9.62 -10.37 -11.89
CA SER A 6 10.78 -10.14 -12.76
C SER A 6 11.51 -8.83 -12.44
N THR A 7 11.06 -8.08 -11.43
CA THR A 7 11.67 -6.82 -10.99
C THR A 7 12.13 -6.90 -9.53
N PRO A 8 13.16 -7.72 -9.24
CA PRO A 8 13.60 -7.97 -7.86
C PRO A 8 14.22 -6.76 -7.17
N SER A 9 14.58 -5.71 -7.91
CA SER A 9 15.19 -4.48 -7.41
C SER A 9 14.23 -3.29 -7.37
N LEU A 10 12.92 -3.53 -7.49
CA LEU A 10 11.94 -2.45 -7.53
C LEU A 10 11.76 -1.86 -6.13
N GLU A 11 12.25 -0.64 -5.92
CA GLU A 11 12.10 0.08 -4.63
C GLU A 11 10.87 1.00 -4.61
N GLU A 12 10.38 1.40 -5.78
CA GLU A 12 9.29 2.36 -5.92
C GLU A 12 8.23 1.80 -6.87
N LEU A 13 6.98 1.79 -6.44
CA LEU A 13 5.85 1.33 -7.23
C LEU A 13 4.78 2.40 -7.27
N SER A 14 4.39 2.81 -8.48
CA SER A 14 3.26 3.71 -8.70
C SER A 14 2.23 3.05 -9.61
N ILE A 15 0.96 3.07 -9.20
CA ILE A 15 -0.18 2.58 -9.99
C ILE A 15 -1.20 3.70 -10.10
N ILE A 16 -1.54 4.05 -11.34
CA ILE A 16 -2.37 5.20 -11.66
C ILE A 16 -3.66 4.73 -12.37
N ASP A 17 -4.79 4.75 -11.67
CA ASP A 17 -6.08 4.33 -12.23
C ASP A 17 -6.77 5.42 -13.08
N SER A 18 -6.33 6.68 -13.08
CA SER A 18 -7.01 7.74 -13.85
C SER A 18 -7.07 7.43 -15.36
N LEU A 19 -6.06 6.71 -15.86
CA LEU A 19 -5.95 6.29 -17.25
C LEU A 19 -6.86 5.11 -17.63
N ILE A 20 -7.52 4.49 -16.66
CA ILE A 20 -8.39 3.33 -16.86
C ILE A 20 -9.76 3.79 -17.37
N THR A 21 -10.22 3.17 -18.47
CA THR A 21 -11.54 3.43 -19.06
C THR A 21 -12.67 2.92 -18.16
N ALA A 22 -13.88 3.46 -18.30
CA ALA A 22 -15.02 3.14 -17.42
C ALA A 22 -15.37 1.64 -17.33
N ASN A 23 -14.97 0.83 -18.31
CA ASN A 23 -15.27 -0.61 -18.38
C ASN A 23 -14.10 -1.50 -17.92
N SER A 24 -12.93 -0.91 -17.62
CA SER A 24 -11.74 -1.66 -17.23
C SER A 24 -11.68 -1.78 -15.70
N LYS A 25 -11.29 -2.96 -15.21
CA LYS A 25 -11.11 -3.22 -13.78
C LYS A 25 -9.81 -2.57 -13.30
N SER A 26 -9.84 -1.98 -12.10
CA SER A 26 -8.63 -1.49 -11.45
C SER A 26 -7.68 -2.67 -11.16
N PRO A 27 -6.37 -2.53 -11.43
CA PRO A 27 -5.36 -3.49 -10.98
C PRO A 27 -5.13 -3.45 -9.47
N ILE A 28 -5.55 -2.36 -8.80
CA ILE A 28 -5.44 -2.17 -7.36
C ILE A 28 -6.56 -2.96 -6.66
N THR A 29 -6.35 -4.27 -6.55
CA THR A 29 -7.27 -5.22 -5.91
C THR A 29 -6.80 -5.62 -4.52
N THR A 30 -7.69 -6.15 -3.68
CA THR A 30 -7.30 -6.78 -2.40
C THR A 30 -6.20 -7.83 -2.62
N THR A 31 -6.32 -8.67 -3.64
CA THR A 31 -5.30 -9.69 -3.96
C THR A 31 -3.94 -9.07 -4.27
N PHE A 32 -3.91 -7.96 -5.02
CA PHE A 32 -2.68 -7.22 -5.27
C PHE A 32 -2.10 -6.66 -3.96
N ILE A 33 -2.90 -6.00 -3.13
CA ILE A 33 -2.46 -5.45 -1.83
C ILE A 33 -1.91 -6.58 -0.94
N SER A 34 -2.63 -7.68 -0.81
CA SER A 34 -2.20 -8.84 -0.02
C SER A 34 -0.93 -9.50 -0.58
N SER A 35 -0.67 -9.44 -1.89
CA SER A 35 0.58 -9.96 -2.45
C SER A 35 1.82 -9.15 -2.05
N LEU A 36 1.64 -7.87 -1.73
CA LEU A 36 2.70 -7.01 -1.19
C LEU A 36 2.88 -7.16 0.32
N GLN A 37 1.89 -7.75 1.01
CA GLN A 37 1.92 -7.95 2.45
C GLN A 37 2.97 -8.98 2.82
N ARG A 38 3.69 -8.69 3.91
CA ARG A 38 4.52 -9.69 4.55
C ARG A 38 3.64 -10.63 5.36
N LEU A 39 3.39 -11.83 4.85
CA LEU A 39 2.69 -12.88 5.61
C LEU A 39 3.67 -13.67 6.47
N ARG A 40 3.32 -13.81 7.75
CA ARG A 40 3.96 -14.76 8.67
C ARG A 40 3.01 -15.95 8.79
N GLN A 41 3.36 -17.09 8.19
CA GLN A 41 2.57 -18.31 8.30
C GLN A 41 3.45 -19.39 8.93
N ASP A 42 3.06 -19.89 10.10
CA ASP A 42 3.72 -20.99 10.81
C ASP A 42 5.23 -20.82 11.05
N GLY A 43 5.69 -19.58 11.21
CA GLY A 43 7.11 -19.25 11.42
C GLY A 43 7.94 -19.15 10.14
N ILE A 44 7.34 -19.40 8.97
CA ILE A 44 7.96 -19.22 7.66
C ILE A 44 7.42 -17.91 7.04
N TYR A 45 8.34 -17.04 6.63
CA TYR A 45 7.97 -15.86 5.84
C TYR A 45 7.67 -16.31 4.41
N THR A 46 6.44 -16.11 3.96
CA THR A 46 6.09 -16.38 2.55
C THR A 46 6.75 -15.36 1.63
N GLN A 47 6.89 -15.72 0.35
CA GLN A 47 7.54 -14.88 -0.66
C GLN A 47 6.75 -13.57 -0.84
N VAL A 48 7.29 -12.47 -0.29
CA VAL A 48 6.73 -11.13 -0.45
C VAL A 48 6.98 -10.66 -1.87
N LEU A 49 5.95 -10.14 -2.54
CA LEU A 49 6.12 -9.54 -3.84
C LEU A 49 6.84 -8.19 -3.67
N VAL A 50 7.92 -8.01 -4.44
CA VAL A 50 8.78 -6.83 -4.36
C VAL A 50 9.34 -6.58 -2.96
N PRO A 51 10.22 -7.45 -2.41
CA PRO A 51 10.78 -7.26 -1.07
C PRO A 51 11.48 -5.92 -0.83
N PRO A 52 12.20 -5.31 -1.81
CA PRO A 52 12.83 -4.01 -1.62
C PRO A 52 11.90 -2.79 -1.70
N LEU A 53 10.58 -2.98 -1.79
CA LEU A 53 9.66 -1.85 -1.94
C LEU A 53 9.72 -0.92 -0.72
N ARG A 54 10.12 0.34 -0.97
CA ARG A 54 10.25 1.42 0.00
C ARG A 54 9.25 2.55 -0.23
N SER A 55 8.77 2.73 -1.46
CA SER A 55 7.79 3.74 -1.82
C SER A 55 6.61 3.13 -2.57
N LEU A 56 5.39 3.44 -2.15
CA LEU A 56 4.16 3.01 -2.80
C LEU A 56 3.24 4.21 -3.05
N SER A 57 2.88 4.43 -4.32
CA SER A 57 1.90 5.44 -4.73
C SER A 57 0.74 4.78 -5.46
N LEU A 58 -0.48 5.00 -4.99
CA LEU A 58 -1.70 4.44 -5.55
C LEU A 58 -2.71 5.55 -5.83
N GLU A 59 -3.15 5.66 -7.08
CA GLU A 59 -4.27 6.50 -7.47
C GLU A 59 -5.44 5.57 -7.83
N TYR A 60 -6.49 5.55 -7.01
CA TYR A 60 -7.59 4.59 -7.11
C TYR A 60 -8.88 5.25 -7.60
N LYS A 61 -9.43 4.72 -8.69
CA LYS A 61 -10.66 5.23 -9.33
C LYS A 61 -11.92 4.42 -9.00
N GLY A 62 -11.76 3.26 -8.36
CA GLY A 62 -12.87 2.36 -8.06
C GLY A 62 -13.76 2.83 -6.90
N LYS A 63 -14.72 1.98 -6.54
CA LYS A 63 -15.74 2.26 -5.50
C LYS A 63 -15.55 1.47 -4.20
N ALA A 64 -14.72 0.43 -4.23
CA ALA A 64 -14.57 -0.52 -3.12
C ALA A 64 -13.09 -0.85 -2.98
N PHE A 65 -12.37 0.09 -2.37
CA PHE A 65 -11.00 -0.16 -1.93
C PHE A 65 -11.03 -0.95 -0.63
N ASP A 66 -10.03 -1.80 -0.43
CA ASP A 66 -9.89 -2.55 0.80
C ASP A 66 -8.93 -1.81 1.74
N ASP A 67 -9.47 -0.80 2.43
CA ASP A 67 -8.72 0.06 3.33
C ASP A 67 -8.02 -0.76 4.43
N ALA A 68 -8.69 -1.79 4.95
CA ALA A 68 -8.17 -2.64 6.02
C ALA A 68 -6.98 -3.50 5.55
N ALA A 69 -7.09 -4.13 4.37
CA ALA A 69 -5.98 -4.87 3.79
C ALA A 69 -4.79 -3.95 3.50
N PHE A 70 -5.06 -2.74 3.02
CA PHE A 70 -4.02 -1.75 2.76
C PHE A 70 -3.27 -1.34 4.04
N VAL A 71 -3.99 -0.94 5.08
CA VAL A 71 -3.38 -0.57 6.37
C VAL A 71 -2.57 -1.74 6.96
N THR A 72 -3.11 -2.95 6.88
CA THR A 72 -2.43 -4.17 7.34
C THR A 72 -1.14 -4.42 6.55
N MET A 73 -1.18 -4.26 5.23
CA MET A 73 -0.03 -4.43 4.36
C MET A 73 1.08 -3.42 4.69
N ILE A 74 0.76 -2.13 4.78
CA ILE A 74 1.74 -1.09 5.13
C ILE A 74 2.35 -1.37 6.51
N SER A 75 1.51 -1.66 7.49
CA SER A 75 1.95 -1.96 8.86
C SER A 75 2.87 -3.17 8.92
N SER A 76 2.63 -4.19 8.10
CA SER A 76 3.46 -5.40 8.04
C SER A 76 4.88 -5.15 7.50
N ARG A 77 5.04 -4.09 6.70
CA ARG A 77 6.30 -3.68 6.04
C ARG A 77 6.99 -2.51 6.73
N TRP A 78 6.37 -1.90 7.73
CA TRP A 78 7.02 -0.90 8.56
C TRP A 78 7.98 -1.60 9.54
N LEU A 79 9.25 -1.68 9.14
CA LEU A 79 10.33 -2.35 9.87
C LEU A 79 11.46 -1.33 10.16
N PRO A 80 11.26 -0.40 11.12
CA PRO A 80 12.20 0.70 11.33
C PRO A 80 13.61 0.24 11.75
N ASP A 81 13.72 -0.94 12.36
CA ASP A 81 15.00 -1.59 12.69
C ASP A 81 15.60 -2.26 11.43
N PRO A 82 16.75 -1.76 10.93
CA PRO A 82 17.41 -2.32 9.75
C PRO A 82 17.95 -3.75 9.96
N VAL A 83 18.35 -4.12 11.19
CA VAL A 83 18.85 -5.47 11.49
C VAL A 83 17.70 -6.48 11.40
N TYR A 84 16.55 -6.12 11.95
CA TYR A 84 15.35 -6.95 11.84
C TYR A 84 14.84 -7.02 10.39
N ALA A 85 14.80 -5.91 9.68
CA ALA A 85 14.41 -5.87 8.26
C ALA A 85 15.28 -6.80 7.40
N ALA A 86 16.60 -6.75 7.58
CA ALA A 86 17.55 -7.63 6.90
C ALA A 86 17.34 -9.11 7.25
N THR A 87 17.05 -9.42 8.51
CA THR A 87 16.76 -10.79 8.96
C THR A 87 15.49 -11.35 8.32
N VAL A 88 14.50 -10.49 8.11
CA VAL A 88 13.22 -10.83 7.47
C VAL A 88 13.33 -10.86 5.94
N GLY A 89 14.33 -10.18 5.37
CA GLY A 89 14.54 -10.09 3.92
C GLY A 89 13.54 -9.17 3.21
N VAL A 90 13.00 -8.16 3.91
CA VAL A 90 12.04 -7.20 3.37
C VAL A 90 12.46 -5.80 3.80
N ASP A 91 12.53 -4.88 2.85
CA ASP A 91 12.86 -3.50 3.14
C ASP A 91 11.71 -2.78 3.83
N CYS A 92 12.08 -1.86 4.71
CA CYS A 92 11.15 -1.02 5.42
C CYS A 92 10.49 -0.02 4.46
N ILE A 93 9.16 -0.04 4.37
CA ILE A 93 8.42 0.96 3.63
C ILE A 93 8.62 2.34 4.28
N ARG A 94 8.86 3.38 3.47
CA ARG A 94 9.20 4.74 3.92
C ARG A 94 8.23 5.80 3.40
N SER A 95 7.58 5.54 2.27
CA SER A 95 6.64 6.47 1.66
C SER A 95 5.40 5.76 1.16
N VAL A 96 4.24 6.34 1.44
CA VAL A 96 2.94 5.82 1.06
C VAL A 96 2.02 6.97 0.67
N ASP A 97 1.62 6.96 -0.60
CA ASP A 97 0.66 7.90 -1.16
C ASP A 97 -0.57 7.12 -1.65
N LEU A 98 -1.76 7.44 -1.15
CA LEU A 98 -3.03 6.87 -1.61
C LEU A 98 -4.03 7.99 -1.91
N THR A 99 -4.44 8.07 -3.17
CA THR A 99 -5.37 9.08 -3.66
C THR A 99 -6.63 8.41 -4.22
N PHE A 100 -7.78 8.74 -3.64
CA PHE A 100 -9.09 8.30 -4.12
C PHE A 100 -9.67 9.34 -5.10
N LEU A 101 -9.91 8.93 -6.34
CA LEU A 101 -10.42 9.84 -7.38
C LEU A 101 -11.93 9.98 -7.41
N SER A 102 -12.66 8.98 -6.90
CA SER A 102 -14.11 8.87 -7.09
C SER A 102 -14.90 8.81 -5.79
N CYS A 103 -14.24 8.67 -4.65
CA CYS A 103 -14.89 8.43 -3.36
C CYS A 103 -14.29 9.31 -2.25
N PRO A 104 -15.11 9.73 -1.27
CA PRO A 104 -14.60 10.34 -0.05
C PRO A 104 -13.84 9.31 0.78
N VAL A 105 -12.88 9.77 1.57
CA VAL A 105 -12.04 8.91 2.42
C VAL A 105 -12.51 8.99 3.86
N ASP A 106 -12.81 7.83 4.45
CA ASP A 106 -12.93 7.71 5.90
C ASP A 106 -11.53 7.70 6.54
N LYS A 107 -11.15 8.84 7.11
CA LYS A 107 -9.84 9.02 7.74
C LYS A 107 -9.64 8.17 8.98
N THR A 108 -10.70 7.68 9.61
CA THR A 108 -10.59 6.92 10.86
C THR A 108 -9.93 5.56 10.65
N VAL A 109 -10.16 4.93 9.49
CA VAL A 109 -9.55 3.64 9.11
C VAL A 109 -8.02 3.75 9.00
N TYR A 110 -7.51 4.94 8.64
CA TYR A 110 -6.09 5.20 8.44
C TYR A 110 -5.35 5.66 9.71
N GLN A 111 -6.01 5.70 10.87
CA GLN A 111 -5.39 6.07 12.15
C GLN A 111 -4.09 5.29 12.45
N PRO A 112 -4.01 3.96 12.25
CA PRO A 112 -2.77 3.23 12.49
C PRO A 112 -1.58 3.79 11.71
N LEU A 113 -1.79 4.23 10.46
CA LEU A 113 -0.73 4.79 9.64
C LEU A 113 -0.30 6.18 10.10
N ARG A 114 -1.19 6.97 10.72
CA ARG A 114 -0.84 8.26 11.34
C ARG A 114 0.09 8.12 12.52
N TYR A 115 -0.05 7.04 13.29
CA TYR A 115 0.91 6.74 14.34
C TYR A 115 2.30 6.42 13.77
N LEU A 116 2.35 5.65 12.66
CA LEU A 116 3.61 5.36 11.97
C LEU A 116 4.24 6.62 11.34
N ASP A 117 3.42 7.57 10.89
CA ASP A 117 3.84 8.86 10.36
C ASP A 117 4.69 9.65 11.37
N GLY A 118 4.23 9.68 12.63
CA GLY A 118 5.01 10.23 13.74
C GLY A 118 6.33 9.50 14.05
N MET A 119 6.55 8.31 13.49
CA MET A 119 7.77 7.51 13.63
C MET A 119 8.65 7.52 12.37
N GLY A 120 8.32 8.33 11.37
CA GLY A 120 9.13 8.54 10.16
C GLY A 120 8.64 7.83 8.90
N LEU A 121 7.40 7.32 8.87
CA LEU A 121 6.74 6.87 7.65
C LEU A 121 6.06 8.06 6.95
N MET A 122 6.40 8.41 5.71
CA MET A 122 5.66 9.46 5.03
C MET A 122 4.30 8.93 4.54
N VAL A 123 3.18 9.49 5.04
CA VAL A 123 1.82 9.02 4.70
C VAL A 123 0.93 10.15 4.18
N VAL A 124 0.54 10.05 2.91
CA VAL A 124 -0.47 10.91 2.29
C VAL A 124 -1.69 10.08 1.91
N ILE A 125 -2.82 10.31 2.58
CA ILE A 125 -4.12 9.75 2.20
C ILE A 125 -5.03 10.90 1.81
N ALA A 126 -5.45 10.93 0.55
CA ALA A 126 -6.28 11.97 -0.03
C ALA A 126 -7.49 11.38 -0.75
N GLY A 127 -8.58 12.13 -0.83
CA GLY A 127 -9.68 11.78 -1.72
C GLY A 127 -10.58 12.95 -2.01
N VAL A 128 -11.64 12.69 -2.78
CA VAL A 128 -12.58 13.72 -3.19
C VAL A 128 -13.24 14.33 -1.94
N LYS A 129 -13.22 15.66 -1.87
CA LYS A 129 -13.90 16.39 -0.80
C LYS A 129 -15.39 16.08 -0.87
N ALA A 130 -15.97 15.60 0.24
CA ALA A 130 -17.43 15.46 0.32
C ALA A 130 -18.08 16.82 0.03
N PRO A 131 -19.13 16.89 -0.80
CA PRO A 131 -19.85 18.14 -1.03
C PRO A 131 -20.34 18.67 0.31
N ASN A 132 -19.96 19.91 0.59
CA ASN A 132 -20.07 20.59 1.87
C ASN A 132 -21.38 20.30 2.61
N SER A 133 -21.31 19.78 3.83
CA SER A 133 -22.35 19.97 4.83
C SER A 133 -22.37 21.48 5.14
N ALA A 134 -23.35 22.17 4.58
CA ALA A 134 -23.67 23.56 4.91
C ALA A 134 -24.26 23.66 6.32
#